data_AF-A0A833E1R8-F1
#
_entry.id   AF-A0A833E1R8-F1
#
_cell.length_a   1.000
_cell.length_b   1.000
_cell.length_c   1.000
_cell.angle_alpha   90.00
_cell.angle_beta   90.00
_cell.angle_gamma   90.00
#
_symmetry.space_group_name_H-M   'P 1'
#
loop_
_entity.id
_entity.type
_entity.pdbx_description
1 polymer ?
#
loop_
_entity_poly.entity_id
_entity_poly.type
_entity_poly.pdbx_seq_one_letter_code
_entity_poly.pdbx_strand_id
1 'polypeptide(L)'
;FCGIIGWVGLMIPHIVRMAFGPDHKTLIPLTITVGASFMVLADTLARSIATYEIPIGILTTLLGIPFFAYLLRKTGGGWNA
;
A
#
# COMPACT_ATOMS: atom_id res chain seq x y z
N PHE A 1 11.14 17.04 0.98
CA PHE A 1 10.37 16.41 -0.10
C PHE A 1 10.75 14.93 -0.17
N CYS A 2 9.80 14.00 -0.40
CA CYS A 2 10.05 12.55 -0.25
C CYS A 2 10.36 11.78 -1.54
N GLY A 3 10.61 12.47 -2.66
CA GLY A 3 10.82 11.80 -3.95
C GLY A 3 9.55 11.09 -4.47
N ILE A 4 9.71 10.18 -5.42
CA ILE A 4 8.60 9.41 -6.00
C ILE A 4 8.37 8.18 -5.14
N ILE A 5 7.19 8.09 -4.53
CA ILE A 5 6.73 6.92 -3.76
C ILE A 5 5.56 6.29 -4.49
N GLY A 6 5.77 5.09 -5.02
CA GLY A 6 4.76 4.33 -5.75
C GLY A 6 3.97 3.37 -4.84
N TRP A 7 2.87 2.85 -5.39
CA TRP A 7 2.05 1.73 -4.89
C TRP A 7 1.19 1.97 -3.63
N VAL A 8 1.64 2.77 -2.67
CA VAL A 8 0.93 2.97 -1.38
C VAL A 8 -0.49 3.50 -1.59
N GLY A 9 -0.65 4.47 -2.49
CA GLY A 9 -1.95 5.09 -2.80
C GLY A 9 -2.95 4.15 -3.47
N LEU A 10 -2.49 3.03 -4.06
CA LEU A 10 -3.38 2.00 -4.61
C LEU A 10 -3.61 0.87 -3.60
N MET A 11 -2.54 0.45 -2.93
CA MET A 11 -2.55 -0.67 -2.00
C MET A 11 -3.40 -0.40 -0.75
N ILE A 12 -3.15 0.70 -0.04
CA ILE A 12 -3.78 0.95 1.27
C ILE A 12 -5.31 1.11 1.15
N PRO A 13 -5.86 1.93 0.23
CA PRO A 13 -7.32 2.07 0.12
C PRO A 13 -8.00 0.74 -0.26
N HIS A 14 -7.34 -0.10 -1.05
CA HIS A 14 -7.88 -1.40 -1.44
C HIS A 14 -7.85 -2.41 -0.30
N ILE A 15 -6.78 -2.45 0.50
CA ILE A 15 -6.71 -3.27 1.72
C ILE A 15 -7.84 -2.88 2.66
N VAL A 16 -7.98 -1.58 2.95
CA VAL A 16 -9.02 -1.08 3.86
C VAL A 16 -10.42 -1.38 3.31
N ARG A 17 -10.64 -1.19 2.00
CA ARG A 17 -11.92 -1.50 1.35
C ARG A 17 -12.29 -2.99 1.46
N MET A 18 -11.33 -3.89 1.29
CA MET A 18 -11.56 -5.33 1.41
C MET A 18 -11.83 -5.78 2.84
N ALA A 19 -11.29 -5.08 3.85
CA ALA A 19 -11.44 -5.43 5.26
C ALA A 19 -12.67 -4.80 5.92
N PHE A 20 -13.01 -3.55 5.57
CA PHE A 20 -14.04 -2.75 6.26
C PHE A 20 -15.23 -2.35 5.37
N GLY A 21 -15.18 -2.67 4.08
CA GLY A 21 -16.24 -2.33 3.11
C GLY A 21 -16.02 -1.01 2.36
N PRO A 22 -16.96 -0.63 1.48
CA PRO A 22 -16.81 0.49 0.54
C PRO A 22 -17.29 1.85 1.05
N ASP A 23 -17.78 1.96 2.28
CA ASP A 23 -18.32 3.21 2.83
C ASP A 23 -17.24 4.28 2.99
N HIS A 24 -17.35 5.39 2.26
CA HIS A 24 -16.29 6.40 2.22
C HIS A 24 -16.12 7.14 3.55
N LYS A 25 -17.18 7.23 4.36
CA LYS A 25 -17.15 7.87 5.69
C LYS A 25 -16.23 7.13 6.66
N THR A 26 -16.13 5.81 6.55
CA THR A 26 -15.25 4.96 7.37
C THR A 26 -13.93 4.68 6.66
N LEU A 27 -13.96 4.50 5.33
CA LEU A 27 -12.80 4.18 4.53
C LEU A 27 -11.75 5.29 4.52
N ILE A 28 -12.16 6.57 4.39
CA ILE A 28 -11.21 7.70 4.38
C ILE A 28 -10.40 7.78 5.69
N PRO A 29 -11.01 7.87 6.90
CA PRO A 29 -10.24 7.95 8.13
C PRO A 29 -9.37 6.70 8.36
N LEU A 30 -9.90 5.50 8.07
CA LEU A 30 -9.13 4.27 8.20
C LEU A 30 -7.93 4.22 7.25
N THR A 31 -8.11 4.63 5.99
CA THR A 31 -7.03 4.65 4.99
C THR A 31 -5.93 5.63 5.39
N ILE A 32 -6.28 6.77 5.99
CA ILE A 32 -5.31 7.73 6.52
C ILE A 32 -4.50 7.09 7.66
N THR A 33 -5.17 6.51 8.65
CA THR A 33 -4.49 5.92 9.82
C THR A 33 -3.61 4.74 9.43
N VAL A 34 -4.12 3.82 8.60
CA VAL A 34 -3.38 2.64 8.13
C VAL A 34 -2.23 3.05 7.22
N GLY A 35 -2.47 4.00 6.30
CA GLY A 35 -1.44 4.49 5.38
C GLY A 35 -0.30 5.21 6.09
N ALA A 36 -0.62 6.06 7.08
CA ALA A 36 0.38 6.75 7.90
C ALA A 36 1.21 5.75 8.71
N SER A 37 0.55 4.79 9.37
CA SER A 37 1.23 3.75 10.16
C SER A 37 2.15 2.89 9.29
N PHE A 38 1.67 2.48 8.12
CA PHE A 38 2.46 1.74 7.14
C PHE A 38 3.70 2.51 6.68
N MET A 39 3.56 3.81 6.38
CA MET A 39 4.68 4.63 5.91
C MET A 39 5.74 4.83 6.99
N VAL A 40 5.34 5.06 8.25
CA VAL A 40 6.28 5.17 9.37
C VAL A 40 7.06 3.88 9.57
N LEU A 41 6.38 2.72 9.49
CA LEU A 41 7.04 1.42 9.59
C LEU A 41 7.97 1.16 8.40
N ALA A 42 7.54 1.46 7.19
CA ALA A 42 8.35 1.31 5.98
C ALA A 42 9.61 2.19 6.02
N ASP A 43 9.51 3.43 6.49
CA ASP A 43 10.65 4.34 6.67
C ASP A 43 11.61 3.81 7.73
N THR A 44 11.07 3.38 8.87
CA THR A 44 11.87 2.80 9.96
C THR A 44 12.63 1.56 9.50
N LEU A 45 11.98 0.66 8.74
CA LEU A 45 12.62 -0.53 8.17
C LEU A 45 13.67 -0.16 7.12
N ALA A 46 13.38 0.80 6.24
CA ALA A 46 14.34 1.28 5.24
C ALA A 46 15.64 1.75 5.87
N ARG A 47 15.53 2.48 7.00
CA ARG A 47 16.67 3.00 7.76
C ARG A 47 17.37 1.96 8.63
N SER A 48 16.69 0.86 8.99
CA SER A 48 17.23 -0.17 9.88
C SER A 48 17.96 -1.29 9.13
N ILE A 49 17.56 -1.59 7.88
CA ILE A 49 18.07 -2.74 7.13
C ILE A 49 19.43 -2.46 6.46
N ALA A 50 19.75 -1.20 6.18
CA ALA A 50 20.99 -0.84 5.51
C ALA A 50 21.67 0.37 6.15
N THR A 51 22.99 0.32 6.19
CA THR A 51 23.85 1.45 6.59
C THR A 51 23.77 2.61 5.59
N TYR A 52 23.29 2.35 4.37
CA TYR A 52 23.11 3.32 3.28
C TYR A 52 21.62 3.62 3.06
N GLU A 53 21.30 4.84 2.63
CA GLU A 53 19.92 5.30 2.44
C GLU A 53 19.23 4.54 1.30
N ILE A 54 18.45 3.50 1.65
CA ILE A 54 17.60 2.80 0.69
C ILE A 54 16.41 3.70 0.36
N PRO A 55 16.15 4.00 -0.93
CA PRO A 55 14.93 4.68 -1.33
C PRO A 55 13.70 3.86 -0.94
N ILE A 56 12.82 4.45 -0.12
CA ILE A 56 11.61 3.78 0.38
C ILE A 56 10.70 3.26 -0.74
N GLY A 57 10.74 3.89 -1.93
CA GLY A 57 10.00 3.44 -3.11
C GLY A 57 10.35 2.03 -3.59
N ILE A 58 11.58 1.56 -3.36
CA ILE A 58 11.99 0.18 -3.71
C ILE A 58 11.28 -0.81 -2.78
N LEU A 59 11.28 -0.52 -1.48
CA LEU A 59 10.61 -1.34 -0.47
C LEU A 59 9.09 -1.39 -0.71
N THR A 60 8.46 -0.27 -1.01
CA THR A 60 7.02 -0.25 -1.29
C THR A 60 6.67 -0.99 -2.58
N THR A 61 7.55 -0.98 -3.58
CA THR A 61 7.35 -1.72 -4.84
C THR A 61 7.47 -3.23 -4.63
N LEU A 62 8.43 -3.69 -3.83
CA LEU A 62 8.57 -5.10 -3.46
C LEU A 62 7.33 -5.66 -2.77
N LEU A 63 6.62 -4.83 -1.99
CA LEU A 63 5.35 -5.19 -1.35
C LEU A 63 4.14 -5.00 -2.27
N GLY A 64 4.16 -3.96 -3.11
CA GLY A 64 3.06 -3.59 -3.99
C GLY A 64 2.83 -4.59 -5.12
N ILE A 65 3.90 -5.11 -5.74
CA ILE A 65 3.82 -6.10 -6.82
C ILE A 65 3.08 -7.38 -6.39
N PRO A 66 3.48 -8.09 -5.31
CA PRO A 66 2.78 -9.30 -4.88
C PRO A 66 1.36 -9.00 -4.42
N PHE A 67 1.13 -7.86 -3.78
CA PHE A 67 -0.22 -7.43 -3.40
C PHE A 67 -1.12 -7.28 -4.63
N PHE A 68 -0.63 -6.64 -5.70
CA PHE A 68 -1.40 -6.43 -6.91
C PHE A 68 -1.62 -7.71 -7.70
N ALA A 69 -0.61 -8.58 -7.78
CA ALA A 69 -0.75 -9.91 -8.36
C ALA A 69 -1.82 -10.74 -7.61
N TYR A 70 -1.83 -10.66 -6.28
CA TYR A 70 -2.87 -11.28 -5.46
C TYR A 70 -4.26 -10.67 -5.74
N LEU A 71 -4.36 -9.35 -5.82
CA LEU A 71 -5.62 -8.66 -6.11
C LEU A 71 -6.17 -9.04 -7.50
N LEU A 72 -5.32 -9.09 -8.52
CA LEU A 72 -5.67 -9.53 -9.88
C LEU A 72 -6.24 -10.94 -9.87
N ARG A 73 -5.56 -11.86 -9.18
CA ARG A 73 -6.00 -13.25 -9.06
C ARG A 73 -7.31 -13.39 -8.28
N LYS A 74 -7.54 -12.54 -7.28
CA LYS A 74 -8.78 -12.54 -6.48
C LYS A 74 -9.96 -11.91 -7.22
N THR A 75 -9.72 -10.84 -7.98
CA THR A 75 -10.76 -10.11 -8.73
C THR A 75 -11.06 -10.78 -10.08
N GLY A 76 -10.20 -11.69 -10.52
CA GLY A 76 -10.50 -12.66 -11.58
C GLY A 76 -10.71 -12.05 -12.98
N GLY A 77 -10.28 -10.81 -13.23
CA GLY A 77 -10.36 -10.17 -14.56
C GLY A 77 -11.75 -10.17 -15.21
N GLY A 78 -12.82 -10.47 -14.45
CA GLY A 78 -14.14 -10.78 -14.96
C GLY A 78 -14.88 -9.52 -15.35
N TRP A 79 -14.67 -9.05 -16.57
CA TRP A 79 -15.66 -8.26 -17.28
C TRP A 79 -16.74 -9.22 -17.77
N ASN A 80 -17.76 -9.47 -16.94
CA ASN A 80 -19.00 -10.05 -17.44
C ASN A 80 -19.75 -8.94 -18.19
N ALA A 81 -19.53 -8.86 -19.50
CA ALA A 81 -20.39 -8.15 -20.44
C ALA A 81 -21.58 -9.04 -20.80
#